data_AF-A0A2K9NZF9-F1
#
_entry.id   AF-A0A2K9NZF9-F1
#
_cell.length_a   1.000
_cell.length_b   1.000
_cell.length_c   1.000
_cell.angle_alpha   90.00
_cell.angle_beta   90.00
_cell.angle_gamma   90.00
#
_symmetry.space_group_name_H-M   'P 1'
#
loop_
_entity.id
_entity.type
_entity.pdbx_description
1 polymer ?
#
loop_
_entity_poly.entity_id
_entity_poly.type
_entity_poly.pdbx_seq_one_letter_code
_entity_poly.pdbx_strand_id
1 'polypeptide(L)'
;MHAGTLGGSTDVTSIYGENTYSGKIVNMYELGVRPAFYLNEDNMIIKSGSGTENDPYKIDGYGQEGIAVFSQGKQLNLDQQPIEENDRLLVPVRAIFESLGAEVSYDDGDGVITANDGERTVVMQIDNYEMGNGTEVFTLDTAPRIVGERTMVPLRAVSEAFDAKVTYVENLQRVVVDKPEPQVFSEAWRKTPWYKEAWME
;
A
#
# COMPACT_ATOMS: atom_id res chain seq x y z
N MET A 1 45.92 -10.16 -0.86
CA MET A 1 44.98 -9.18 -1.44
C MET A 1 43.79 -9.98 -1.95
N HIS A 2 42.71 -10.05 -1.18
CA HIS A 2 41.52 -10.80 -1.60
C HIS A 2 40.59 -9.87 -2.37
N ALA A 3 40.20 -10.32 -3.57
CA ALA A 3 39.30 -9.65 -4.49
C ALA A 3 37.88 -9.53 -3.90
N GLY A 4 37.27 -8.36 -4.08
CA GLY A 4 35.84 -8.14 -3.84
C GLY A 4 35.15 -7.83 -5.17
N THR A 5 34.35 -8.78 -5.65
CA THR A 5 33.44 -8.60 -6.79
C THR A 5 32.26 -7.74 -6.33
N LEU A 6 32.15 -6.50 -6.82
CA LEU A 6 30.98 -5.65 -6.61
C LEU A 6 30.01 -5.86 -7.77
N GLY A 7 28.97 -6.66 -7.56
CA GLY A 7 27.80 -6.71 -8.44
C GLY A 7 26.93 -5.48 -8.19
N GLY A 8 26.97 -4.51 -9.10
CA GLY A 8 26.10 -3.33 -9.06
C GLY A 8 24.90 -3.53 -9.98
N SER A 9 23.70 -3.62 -9.41
CA SER A 9 22.45 -3.53 -10.18
C SER A 9 22.20 -2.06 -10.54
N THR A 10 22.24 -1.74 -11.83
CA THR A 10 21.94 -0.40 -12.35
C THR A 10 20.49 -0.34 -12.83
N ASP A 11 19.54 -0.17 -11.91
CA ASP A 11 18.14 0.05 -12.28
C ASP A 11 17.88 1.55 -12.48
N VAL A 12 17.29 1.92 -13.62
CA VAL A 12 16.77 3.28 -13.87
C VAL A 12 15.45 3.46 -13.14
N THR A 13 15.20 4.62 -12.51
CA THR A 13 14.10 4.78 -11.54
C THR A 13 13.22 6.02 -11.67
N SER A 14 13.47 6.94 -12.61
CA SER A 14 12.62 8.14 -12.80
C SER A 14 12.75 8.80 -14.17
N ILE A 15 11.71 9.49 -14.62
CA ILE A 15 11.65 10.29 -15.86
C ILE A 15 11.58 11.78 -15.50
N TYR A 16 12.37 12.64 -16.15
CA TYR A 16 12.24 14.10 -16.07
C TYR A 16 12.03 14.68 -17.47
N GLY A 17 10.82 15.21 -17.74
CA GLY A 17 10.50 15.97 -18.96
C GLY A 17 10.30 15.12 -20.23
N GLU A 18 10.22 15.82 -21.38
CA GLU A 18 10.11 15.19 -22.71
C GLU A 18 11.46 14.54 -23.10
N ASN A 19 11.57 13.23 -22.94
CA ASN A 19 12.67 12.39 -23.44
C ASN A 19 14.05 12.49 -22.74
N THR A 20 14.12 12.98 -21.50
CA THR A 20 15.38 12.90 -20.72
C THR A 20 15.30 11.80 -19.66
N TYR A 21 16.09 10.74 -19.87
CA TYR A 21 16.23 9.62 -18.93
C TYR A 21 17.44 9.88 -18.03
N SER A 22 17.24 9.91 -16.70
CA SER A 22 18.34 9.92 -15.75
C SER A 22 18.33 8.63 -14.93
N GLY A 23 19.42 7.88 -15.01
CA GLY A 23 19.68 6.78 -14.08
C GLY A 23 20.10 7.39 -12.75
N LYS A 24 19.26 7.30 -11.73
CA LYS A 24 19.66 7.59 -10.36
C LYS A 24 20.24 6.29 -9.80
N ILE A 25 21.44 6.34 -9.20
CA ILE A 25 21.87 5.24 -8.32
C ILE A 25 20.86 5.25 -7.17
N VAL A 26 19.92 4.31 -7.22
CA VAL A 26 19.00 4.07 -6.11
C VAL A 26 19.86 3.72 -4.93
N ASN A 27 19.78 4.54 -3.88
CA ASN A 27 20.49 4.25 -2.67
C ASN A 27 19.98 2.88 -2.19
N MET A 28 20.88 1.97 -1.83
CA MET A 28 20.57 0.60 -1.36
C MET A 28 19.61 0.59 -0.14
N TYR A 29 19.32 1.76 0.43
CA TYR A 29 18.45 2.04 1.57
C TYR A 29 17.09 2.66 1.19
N GLU A 30 16.82 2.96 -0.09
CA GLU A 30 15.47 3.29 -0.53
C GLU A 30 14.68 1.98 -0.58
N LEU A 31 13.72 1.80 0.33
CA LEU A 31 13.02 0.55 0.63
C LEU A 31 12.05 0.04 -0.47
N GLY A 32 12.39 0.29 -1.73
CA GLY A 32 11.97 -0.48 -2.89
C GLY A 32 10.46 -0.58 -3.10
N VAL A 33 9.67 0.36 -2.61
CA VAL A 33 8.25 0.51 -2.97
C VAL A 33 8.18 1.69 -3.94
N ARG A 34 8.08 1.40 -5.24
CA ARG A 34 8.04 2.41 -6.31
C ARG A 34 7.09 1.98 -7.42
N PRO A 35 6.41 2.93 -8.10
CA PRO A 35 5.55 2.56 -9.21
C PRO A 35 6.35 1.89 -10.33
N ALA A 36 5.85 0.79 -10.86
CA ALA A 36 6.57 0.02 -11.86
C ALA A 36 6.59 0.75 -13.22
N PHE A 37 7.78 0.86 -13.81
CA PHE A 37 7.92 0.94 -15.26
C PHE A 37 8.90 -0.15 -15.70
N TYR A 38 8.56 -0.84 -16.78
CA TYR A 38 9.35 -1.90 -17.36
C TYR A 38 10.12 -1.33 -18.52
N LEU A 39 11.44 -1.45 -18.49
CA LEU A 39 12.32 -1.00 -19.57
C LEU A 39 12.75 -2.19 -20.43
N ASN A 40 13.02 -1.91 -21.69
CA ASN A 40 13.91 -2.75 -22.48
C ASN A 40 15.36 -2.36 -22.15
N GLU A 41 16.10 -3.25 -21.49
CA GLU A 41 17.49 -3.00 -21.07
C GLU A 41 18.45 -2.79 -22.25
N ASP A 42 18.12 -3.32 -23.43
CA ASP A 42 18.99 -3.22 -24.61
C ASP A 42 18.94 -1.83 -25.28
N ASN A 43 17.81 -1.12 -25.15
CA ASN A 43 17.59 0.14 -25.86
C ASN A 43 16.96 1.25 -25.03
N MET A 44 16.78 1.02 -23.73
CA MET A 44 16.24 1.98 -22.77
C MET A 44 14.84 2.53 -23.11
N ILE A 45 14.03 1.76 -23.85
CA ILE A 45 12.63 2.13 -24.17
C ILE A 45 11.69 1.53 -23.13
N ILE A 46 10.68 2.30 -22.68
CA ILE A 46 9.61 1.79 -21.80
C ILE A 46 8.78 0.75 -22.55
N LYS A 47 8.80 -0.50 -22.05
CA LYS A 47 7.94 -1.60 -22.52
C LYS A 47 6.51 -1.45 -22.00
N SER A 48 6.34 -1.01 -20.75
CA SER A 48 5.03 -0.81 -20.10
C SER A 48 5.18 -0.11 -18.74
N GLY A 49 4.09 0.43 -18.20
CA GLY A 49 4.07 1.18 -16.94
C GLY A 49 4.54 2.63 -17.11
N SER A 50 3.82 3.58 -16.51
CA SER A 50 4.12 5.02 -16.62
C SER A 50 5.16 5.52 -15.60
N GLY A 51 5.48 4.72 -14.58
CA GLY A 51 6.26 5.14 -13.42
C GLY A 51 5.54 6.15 -12.52
N THR A 52 4.20 6.23 -12.60
CA THR A 52 3.37 7.15 -11.79
C THR A 52 2.66 6.41 -10.68
N GLU A 53 2.14 7.10 -9.67
CA GLU A 53 1.41 6.52 -8.52
C GLU A 53 0.24 5.58 -8.88
N ASN A 54 -0.20 5.57 -10.15
CA ASN A 54 -1.23 4.69 -10.68
C ASN A 54 -0.69 3.35 -11.23
N ASP A 55 0.62 3.15 -11.30
CA ASP A 55 1.21 1.86 -11.70
C ASP A 55 1.36 0.92 -10.50
N PRO A 56 1.21 -0.41 -10.68
CA PRO A 56 1.43 -1.36 -9.61
C PRO A 56 2.82 -1.21 -9.01
N TYR A 57 2.92 -1.13 -7.69
CA TYR A 57 4.22 -1.02 -7.01
C TYR A 57 5.07 -2.27 -7.25
N LYS A 58 6.32 -2.07 -7.63
CA LYS A 58 7.36 -3.09 -7.45
C LYS A 58 7.79 -3.01 -5.98
N ILE A 59 7.88 -4.17 -5.31
CA ILE A 59 8.44 -4.31 -3.97
C ILE A 59 9.78 -5.06 -4.11
N ASP A 60 10.91 -4.34 -4.03
CA ASP A 60 12.26 -4.89 -4.29
C ASP A 60 13.35 -4.44 -3.31
N GLY A 61 14.59 -4.91 -3.45
CA GLY A 61 15.70 -4.56 -2.55
C GLY A 61 15.95 -5.59 -1.44
N TYR A 62 16.73 -5.21 -0.43
CA TYR A 62 17.16 -6.12 0.65
C TYR A 62 16.16 -6.14 1.82
N GLY A 63 16.13 -7.27 2.53
CA GLY A 63 15.46 -7.34 3.83
C GLY A 63 16.16 -6.48 4.88
N GLN A 64 15.41 -6.08 5.89
CA GLN A 64 15.86 -5.21 6.96
C GLN A 64 15.42 -5.74 8.33
N GLU A 65 16.02 -5.20 9.40
CA GLU A 65 15.50 -5.39 10.75
C GLU A 65 14.33 -4.44 11.00
N GLY A 66 13.24 -4.98 11.58
CA GLY A 66 12.00 -4.24 11.81
C GLY A 66 11.14 -4.10 10.56
N ILE A 67 9.83 -3.93 10.77
CA ILE A 67 8.87 -3.91 9.67
C ILE A 67 8.62 -2.49 9.21
N ALA A 68 8.98 -2.19 7.96
CA ALA A 68 8.64 -0.92 7.34
C ALA A 68 7.22 -0.99 6.75
N VAL A 69 6.44 0.05 7.00
CA VAL A 69 5.08 0.14 6.48
C VAL A 69 4.98 1.31 5.51
N PHE A 70 4.38 1.04 4.36
CA PHE A 70 4.13 1.98 3.28
C PHE A 70 2.64 2.13 3.08
N SER A 71 2.19 3.36 2.86
CA SER A 71 0.84 3.64 2.41
C SER A 71 0.88 4.55 1.19
N GLN A 72 0.17 4.16 0.13
CA GLN A 72 0.11 4.93 -1.11
C GLN A 72 1.52 5.32 -1.60
N GLY A 73 2.43 4.34 -1.60
CA GLY A 73 3.83 4.49 -2.02
C GLY A 73 4.75 5.27 -1.06
N LYS A 74 4.24 5.79 0.07
CA LYS A 74 5.04 6.56 1.05
C LYS A 74 5.30 5.76 2.31
N GLN A 75 6.55 5.74 2.78
CA GLN A 75 6.89 5.13 4.06
C GLN A 75 6.27 5.92 5.21
N LEU A 76 5.62 5.21 6.13
CA LEU A 76 5.07 5.79 7.35
C LEU A 76 6.14 5.86 8.44
N ASN A 77 6.15 6.97 9.18
CA ASN A 77 6.95 7.08 10.39
C ASN A 77 6.13 6.53 11.57
N LEU A 78 6.60 5.44 12.18
CA LEU A 78 5.90 4.74 13.24
C LEU A 78 6.63 4.93 14.57
N ASP A 79 5.90 5.43 15.57
CA ASP A 79 6.38 5.54 16.94
C ASP A 79 6.26 4.22 17.72
N GLN A 80 5.37 3.33 17.30
CA GLN A 80 5.30 1.94 17.71
C GLN A 80 5.51 1.04 16.50
N GLN A 81 6.52 0.17 16.54
CA GLN A 81 6.77 -0.78 15.47
C GLN A 81 5.67 -1.84 15.39
N PRO A 82 5.35 -2.36 14.18
CA PRO A 82 4.48 -3.51 14.03
C PRO A 82 4.98 -4.70 14.83
N ILE A 83 4.06 -5.51 15.33
CA ILE A 83 4.39 -6.72 16.11
C ILE A 83 3.68 -7.93 15.51
N GLU A 84 4.32 -9.08 15.60
CA GLU A 84 3.71 -10.34 15.25
C GLU A 84 3.16 -11.03 16.49
N GLU A 85 1.90 -11.44 16.43
CA GLU A 85 1.22 -12.16 17.49
C GLU A 85 0.24 -13.16 16.88
N ASN A 86 0.25 -14.40 17.37
CA ASN A 86 -0.61 -15.49 16.87
C ASN A 86 -0.57 -15.64 15.34
N ASP A 87 0.63 -15.58 14.75
CA ASP A 87 0.84 -15.63 13.29
C ASP A 87 0.08 -14.53 12.53
N ARG A 88 -0.15 -13.38 13.19
CA ARG A 88 -0.77 -12.19 12.61
C ARG A 88 0.09 -10.98 12.89
N LEU A 89 0.24 -10.13 11.88
CA LEU A 89 0.90 -8.86 12.05
C LEU A 89 -0.08 -7.80 12.51
N LEU A 90 0.24 -7.14 13.62
CA LEU A 90 -0.49 -6.01 14.16
C LEU A 90 0.27 -4.72 13.87
N VAL A 91 -0.47 -3.69 13.47
CA VAL A 91 0.06 -2.38 13.08
C VAL A 91 -0.63 -1.25 13.85
N PRO A 92 0.02 -0.09 14.05
CA PRO A 92 -0.60 1.04 14.73
C PRO A 92 -1.81 1.56 13.94
N VAL A 93 -3.00 1.53 14.56
CA VAL A 93 -4.26 1.84 13.86
C VAL A 93 -4.25 3.25 13.27
N ARG A 94 -3.81 4.23 14.06
CA ARG A 94 -3.82 5.65 13.67
C ARG A 94 -2.95 5.90 12.44
N ALA A 95 -1.71 5.40 12.45
CA ALA A 95 -0.77 5.62 11.36
C ALA A 95 -1.31 5.12 10.02
N ILE A 96 -1.95 3.94 10.02
CA ILE A 96 -2.46 3.30 8.81
C ILE A 96 -3.79 3.92 8.34
N PHE A 97 -4.71 4.16 9.27
CA PHE A 97 -6.03 4.65 8.90
C PHE A 97 -5.99 6.13 8.49
N GLU A 98 -5.19 6.95 9.18
CA GLU A 98 -4.96 8.33 8.76
C GLU A 98 -4.21 8.42 7.43
N SER A 99 -3.28 7.50 7.13
CA SER A 99 -2.63 7.47 5.82
C SER A 99 -3.59 7.07 4.69
N LEU A 100 -4.67 6.36 5.02
CA LEU A 100 -5.81 6.10 4.15
C LEU A 100 -6.86 7.23 4.17
N GLY A 101 -6.60 8.33 4.86
CA GLY A 101 -7.48 9.51 4.90
C GLY A 101 -8.67 9.38 5.85
N ALA A 102 -8.66 8.42 6.76
CA ALA A 102 -9.66 8.31 7.81
C ALA A 102 -9.26 9.12 9.05
N GLU A 103 -10.22 9.79 9.67
CA GLU A 103 -10.07 10.33 11.02
C GLU A 103 -10.30 9.20 12.04
N VAL A 104 -9.40 9.08 13.03
CA VAL A 104 -9.46 8.01 14.03
C VAL A 104 -9.68 8.58 15.43
N SER A 105 -10.73 8.12 16.10
CA SER A 105 -11.00 8.38 17.51
C SER A 105 -10.88 7.10 18.34
N TYR A 106 -10.56 7.27 19.61
CA TYR A 106 -10.52 6.21 20.60
C TYR A 106 -11.29 6.67 21.85
N ASP A 107 -12.20 5.84 22.32
CA ASP A 107 -12.92 6.03 23.58
C ASP A 107 -12.22 5.20 24.66
N ASP A 108 -11.55 5.88 25.60
CA ASP A 108 -10.84 5.24 26.70
C ASP A 108 -11.76 4.49 27.69
N GLY A 109 -13.05 4.86 27.76
CA GLY A 109 -14.02 4.27 28.68
C GLY A 109 -14.42 2.86 28.26
N ASP A 110 -14.82 2.73 26.99
CA ASP A 110 -15.31 1.47 26.42
C ASP A 110 -14.26 0.72 25.59
N GLY A 111 -13.09 1.33 25.37
CA GLY A 111 -12.03 0.79 24.53
C GLY A 111 -12.41 0.71 23.05
N VAL A 112 -13.26 1.64 22.60
CA VAL A 112 -13.82 1.63 21.24
C VAL A 112 -12.97 2.49 20.31
N ILE A 113 -12.62 1.93 19.17
CA ILE A 113 -11.90 2.60 18.09
C ILE A 113 -12.91 2.90 16.99
N THR A 114 -13.03 4.16 16.60
CA THR A 114 -13.85 4.56 15.46
C THR A 114 -12.98 5.23 14.42
N ALA A 115 -13.11 4.82 13.16
CA ALA A 115 -12.41 5.41 12.05
C ALA A 115 -13.39 5.78 10.93
N ASN A 116 -13.27 6.98 10.38
CA ASN A 116 -14.20 7.49 9.37
C ASN A 116 -13.46 8.28 8.29
N ASP A 117 -13.64 7.92 7.02
CA ASP A 117 -13.04 8.59 5.86
C ASP A 117 -14.01 9.53 5.11
N GLY A 118 -15.17 9.80 5.71
CA GLY A 118 -16.29 10.54 5.14
C GLY A 118 -17.32 9.65 4.44
N GLU A 119 -16.95 8.45 4.01
CA GLU A 119 -17.83 7.52 3.28
C GLU A 119 -18.18 6.28 4.11
N ARG A 120 -17.18 5.69 4.77
CA ARG A 120 -17.32 4.48 5.60
C ARG A 120 -16.99 4.81 7.05
N THR A 121 -17.63 4.09 7.97
CA THR A 121 -17.32 4.14 9.41
C THR A 121 -16.96 2.76 9.88
N VAL A 122 -15.74 2.62 10.39
CA VAL A 122 -15.20 1.38 10.91
C VAL A 122 -15.16 1.46 12.42
N VAL A 123 -15.72 0.45 13.08
CA VAL A 123 -15.79 0.35 14.54
C VAL A 123 -15.16 -0.96 14.98
N MET A 124 -14.25 -0.85 15.94
CA MET A 124 -13.58 -1.96 16.58
C MET A 124 -13.53 -1.71 18.09
N GLN A 125 -13.29 -2.75 18.87
CA GLN A 125 -13.10 -2.63 20.32
C GLN A 125 -11.88 -3.44 20.75
N ILE A 126 -11.13 -2.92 21.74
CA ILE A 126 -10.02 -3.65 22.35
C ILE A 126 -10.49 -5.01 22.88
N ASP A 127 -9.68 -6.04 22.64
CA ASP A 127 -9.92 -7.44 23.04
C ASP A 127 -11.20 -8.07 22.42
N ASN A 128 -11.84 -7.38 21.47
CA ASN A 128 -12.97 -7.91 20.71
C ASN A 128 -12.51 -8.41 19.33
N TYR A 129 -12.97 -9.59 18.95
CA TYR A 129 -12.66 -10.21 17.66
C TYR A 129 -13.61 -9.77 16.55
N GLU A 130 -14.58 -8.91 16.84
CA GLU A 130 -15.51 -8.39 15.82
C GLU A 130 -15.13 -6.97 15.38
N MET A 131 -15.28 -6.72 14.09
CA MET A 131 -15.15 -5.40 13.48
C MET A 131 -16.38 -5.12 12.62
N GLY A 132 -16.97 -3.93 12.76
CA GLY A 132 -17.97 -3.42 11.82
C GLY A 132 -17.35 -2.40 10.87
N ASN A 133 -17.73 -2.41 9.59
CA ASN A 133 -17.34 -1.37 8.62
C ASN A 133 -18.53 -0.51 8.13
N GLY A 134 -19.65 -0.58 8.85
CA GLY A 134 -20.89 0.12 8.54
C GLY A 134 -21.86 -0.67 7.65
N THR A 135 -21.37 -1.62 6.87
CA THR A 135 -22.21 -2.51 6.04
C THR A 135 -22.27 -3.94 6.58
N GLU A 136 -21.16 -4.46 7.08
CA GLU A 136 -21.02 -5.84 7.52
C GLU A 136 -20.23 -5.92 8.83
N VAL A 137 -20.30 -7.09 9.48
CA VAL A 137 -19.50 -7.44 10.65
C VAL A 137 -18.56 -8.57 10.27
N PHE A 138 -17.27 -8.37 10.52
CA PHE A 138 -16.18 -9.30 10.23
C PHE A 138 -15.63 -9.87 11.53
N THR A 139 -15.35 -11.18 11.50
CA THR A 139 -14.57 -11.83 12.57
C THR A 139 -13.09 -11.74 12.23
N LEU A 140 -12.31 -11.18 13.15
CA LEU A 140 -10.86 -11.07 13.11
C LEU A 140 -10.21 -12.32 13.69
N ASP A 141 -9.05 -12.68 13.16
CA ASP A 141 -8.24 -13.79 13.70
C ASP A 141 -7.51 -13.41 14.99
N THR A 142 -7.35 -12.10 15.25
CA THR A 142 -6.70 -11.54 16.44
C THR A 142 -7.37 -10.22 16.77
N ALA A 143 -7.68 -9.99 18.04
CA ALA A 143 -8.34 -8.77 18.48
C ALA A 143 -7.41 -7.55 18.43
N PRO A 144 -7.94 -6.33 18.25
CA PRO A 144 -7.24 -5.10 18.55
C PRO A 144 -6.74 -5.09 19.99
N ARG A 145 -5.55 -4.56 20.23
CA ARG A 145 -4.96 -4.49 21.57
C ARG A 145 -4.13 -3.25 21.76
N ILE A 146 -3.88 -2.92 23.02
CA ILE A 146 -2.95 -1.84 23.38
C ILE A 146 -1.56 -2.43 23.60
N VAL A 147 -0.56 -1.82 22.99
CA VAL A 147 0.86 -2.11 23.21
C VAL A 147 1.55 -0.80 23.53
N GLY A 148 2.05 -0.67 24.76
CA GLY A 148 2.51 0.62 25.28
C GLY A 148 1.35 1.62 25.34
N GLU A 149 1.47 2.72 24.59
CA GLU A 149 0.45 3.78 24.47
C GLU A 149 -0.19 3.81 23.07
N ARG A 150 -0.10 2.70 22.32
CA ARG A 150 -0.62 2.62 20.95
C ARG A 150 -1.58 1.45 20.79
N THR A 151 -2.69 1.75 20.12
CA THR A 151 -3.66 0.75 19.70
C THR A 151 -3.16 0.08 18.43
N MET A 152 -3.04 -1.24 18.51
CA MET A 152 -2.54 -2.11 17.46
C MET A 152 -3.72 -2.94 16.93
N VAL A 153 -3.86 -3.00 15.61
CA VAL A 153 -4.92 -3.75 14.92
C VAL A 153 -4.30 -4.76 13.96
N PRO A 154 -4.92 -5.93 13.75
CA PRO A 154 -4.42 -6.88 12.76
C PRO A 154 -4.46 -6.27 11.36
N LEU A 155 -3.48 -6.59 10.50
CA LEU A 155 -3.47 -6.14 9.10
C LEU A 155 -4.76 -6.49 8.34
N ARG A 156 -5.41 -7.59 8.71
CA ARG A 156 -6.69 -7.98 8.13
C ARG A 156 -7.78 -6.93 8.38
N ALA A 157 -7.86 -6.38 9.59
CA ALA A 157 -8.81 -5.30 9.89
C ALA A 157 -8.60 -4.10 8.96
N VAL A 158 -7.34 -3.78 8.61
CA VAL A 158 -7.02 -2.71 7.66
C VAL A 158 -7.60 -3.00 6.27
N SER A 159 -7.46 -4.24 5.79
CA SER A 159 -7.93 -4.61 4.46
C SER A 159 -9.46 -4.55 4.36
N GLU A 160 -10.16 -5.08 5.36
CA GLU A 160 -11.63 -5.16 5.38
C GLU A 160 -12.31 -3.82 5.76
N ALA A 161 -11.58 -2.91 6.40
CA ALA A 161 -12.08 -1.61 6.85
C ALA A 161 -12.46 -0.67 5.69
N PHE A 162 -11.57 -0.54 4.71
CA PHE A 162 -11.70 0.44 3.61
C PHE A 162 -11.52 -0.20 2.24
N ASP A 163 -11.74 -1.51 2.12
CA ASP A 163 -11.45 -2.32 0.93
C ASP A 163 -9.99 -2.13 0.44
N ALA A 164 -9.09 -1.88 1.40
CA ALA A 164 -7.70 -1.57 1.12
C ALA A 164 -6.95 -2.83 0.69
N LYS A 165 -6.10 -2.70 -0.32
CA LYS A 165 -5.17 -3.76 -0.71
C LYS A 165 -3.98 -3.75 0.22
N VAL A 166 -3.80 -4.84 0.96
CA VAL A 166 -2.67 -5.02 1.89
C VAL A 166 -1.74 -6.11 1.37
N THR A 167 -0.45 -5.79 1.26
CA THR A 167 0.59 -6.76 0.88
C THR A 167 1.67 -6.78 1.95
N TYR A 168 1.93 -7.95 2.54
CA TYR A 168 3.07 -8.15 3.43
C TYR A 168 4.11 -9.05 2.76
N VAL A 169 5.35 -8.56 2.67
CA VAL A 169 6.49 -9.27 2.09
C VAL A 169 7.46 -9.62 3.21
N GLU A 170 7.31 -10.82 3.75
CA GLU A 170 7.99 -11.27 4.97
C GLU A 170 9.52 -11.24 4.86
N ASN A 171 10.08 -11.72 3.74
CA ASN A 171 11.53 -11.73 3.51
C ASN A 171 12.13 -10.31 3.41
N LEU A 172 11.30 -9.31 3.12
CA LEU A 172 11.71 -7.91 3.09
C LEU A 172 11.34 -7.15 4.37
N GLN A 173 10.50 -7.74 5.23
CA GLN A 173 9.88 -7.08 6.39
C GLN A 173 9.15 -5.79 5.96
N ARG A 174 8.29 -5.89 4.93
CA ARG A 174 7.57 -4.74 4.38
C ARG A 174 6.08 -4.96 4.23
N VAL A 175 5.32 -3.98 4.71
CA VAL A 175 3.88 -3.89 4.50
C VAL A 175 3.60 -2.76 3.52
N VAL A 176 2.79 -3.00 2.52
CA VAL A 176 2.28 -1.98 1.60
C VAL A 176 0.76 -1.98 1.69
N VAL A 177 0.18 -0.81 1.94
CA VAL A 177 -1.27 -0.59 2.07
C VAL A 177 -1.71 0.45 1.05
N ASP A 178 -2.60 0.06 0.15
CA ASP A 178 -3.12 0.94 -0.89
C ASP A 178 -4.64 0.98 -0.85
N LYS A 179 -5.20 2.15 -1.18
CA LYS A 179 -6.64 2.26 -1.41
C LYS A 179 -7.05 1.38 -2.60
N PRO A 180 -8.30 0.88 -2.64
CA PRO A 180 -8.80 0.28 -3.86
C PRO A 180 -8.67 1.28 -5.00
N GLU A 181 -8.09 0.85 -6.13
CA GLU A 181 -8.05 1.69 -7.33
C GLU A 181 -9.49 2.04 -7.71
N PRO A 182 -9.81 3.33 -7.98
CA PRO A 182 -11.11 3.66 -8.52
C PRO A 182 -11.29 2.89 -9.82
N GLN A 183 -12.41 2.18 -9.95
CA GLN A 183 -12.79 1.49 -11.18
C GLN A 183 -12.92 2.55 -12.28
N VAL A 184 -11.85 2.78 -13.04
CA VAL A 184 -11.87 3.71 -14.17
C VAL A 184 -12.66 3.02 -15.26
N PHE A 185 -13.97 3.28 -15.32
CA PHE A 185 -14.76 2.93 -16.50
C PHE A 185 -14.17 3.72 -17.66
N SER A 186 -13.32 3.08 -18.48
CA SER A 186 -12.74 3.75 -19.64
C SER A 186 -13.89 4.33 -20.49
N GLU A 187 -13.89 5.64 -20.75
CA GLU A 187 -14.88 6.28 -21.62
C GLU A 187 -14.74 5.83 -23.09
N ALA A 188 -13.84 4.89 -23.39
CA ALA A 188 -13.58 4.35 -24.71
C ALA A 188 -14.83 3.71 -25.34
N TRP A 189 -15.75 3.15 -24.55
CA TRP A 189 -17.01 2.58 -25.08
C TRP A 189 -18.04 3.65 -25.49
N ARG A 190 -17.88 4.92 -25.10
CA ARG A 190 -18.75 6.02 -25.56
C ARG A 190 -18.36 6.58 -26.93
N LYS A 191 -17.23 6.17 -27.53
CA LYS A 191 -16.72 6.79 -28.77
C LYS A 191 -17.01 6.09 -30.10
N THR A 192 -17.81 5.03 -30.15
CA THR A 192 -18.45 4.64 -31.42
C THR A 192 -19.81 3.99 -31.21
N PRO A 193 -20.93 4.70 -31.44
CA PRO A 193 -22.23 4.05 -31.55
C PRO A 193 -22.21 3.14 -32.78
N TRP A 194 -22.41 1.83 -32.58
CA TRP A 194 -22.51 0.80 -33.62
C TRP A 194 -23.61 1.06 -34.68
N TYR A 195 -24.47 2.06 -34.50
CA TYR A 195 -25.55 2.40 -35.44
C TYR A 195 -25.16 3.44 -36.52
N LYS A 196 -23.96 4.04 -36.46
CA LYS A 196 -23.54 5.07 -37.45
C LYS A 196 -22.94 4.52 -38.76
N GLU A 197 -22.77 3.20 -38.90
CA GLU A 197 -22.34 2.57 -40.16
C GLU A 197 -23.52 2.04 -41.01
N ALA A 198 -24.77 2.17 -40.56
CA ALA A 198 -25.93 1.55 -41.22
C ALA A 198 -26.70 2.43 -42.23
N TRP A 199 -26.24 3.65 -42.54
CA TRP A 199 -26.97 4.58 -43.43
C TRP A 199 -26.08 5.33 -44.43
N MET A 200 -25.06 4.66 -44.96
CA MET A 200 -24.32 5.12 -46.14
C MET A 200 -24.34 4.04 -47.23
N GLU A 201 -25.52 3.84 -47.82
CA GLU A 201 -25.70 3.36 -49.20
C GLU A 201 -26.78 4.19 -49.89
#